data_AF-A0A672FQJ5-F1
#
_entry.id   AF-A0A672FQJ5-F1
#
_cell.length_a   1.000
_cell.length_b   1.000
_cell.length_c   1.000
_cell.angle_alpha   90.00
_cell.angle_beta   90.00
_cell.angle_gamma   90.00
#
_symmetry.space_group_name_H-M   'P 1'
#
loop_
_entity.id
_entity.type
_entity.pdbx_description
1 polymer ?
#
loop_
_entity_poly.entity_id
_entity_poly.type
_entity_poly.pdbx_seq_one_letter_code
_entity_poly.pdbx_strand_id
1 'polypeptide(L)'
;MTPDLLNFKKGWMVKLDEQGQWKKYWFVLTDHSLRYYKDSIAEEASDLDGEIDLSTCYNVTEYQAQRNYGFQIHTQEGVHTLSAMTAGIRRNWIQAVMKNVRPSTAPDVASSIEDHGSFSALEGLVRPDVTQDSPSSEASSVERESGAKPSRARERRREGRSKTFDWAEFRPIAQALAQQRAQEAESLQSEAGELERSRRREERRKRYESSAAPEHAPDKDGGGRTECDGGVDSDSLSGSERQQRVEEVIEEHWRQVEKTPIREERRVPLPTAAQSRETAELTQLLENYKQGVRSLGQSWLSERRATASTHCRSFLILLSKATCERGFAAMEESHQKVIDELQRKHQRELENLQEEKERLLAEETAATIAAIEAMKNAHRTELERELDKARKANSSAENADVEEIRRQHEEELCSFQREIEVLSEQYSQKCLENAHLAQALEAERQALRQCQRENQELNAHNQELNNRLAAEITKMRSMTSEDGTGDSNTIQGKELYELEVMLRVKESEVQYLKQEINSLKDELQAAQRDKKYATDKYKDIYTELSIVKAKAERDLGRLRDQLQLAHEALDIMKSKSNPDILKMAAAAAKRSERTMRSKSLKEGLTAEQRLHLFDNKDTKEF
;
A
#
# COMPACT_ATOMS: atom_id res chain seq x y z
N MET A 1 8.82 -22.32 -8.65
CA MET A 1 9.82 -21.80 -9.60
C MET A 1 9.45 -20.36 -9.92
N THR A 2 9.83 -19.43 -9.04
CA THR A 2 9.76 -17.99 -9.32
C THR A 2 10.95 -17.63 -10.21
N PRO A 3 10.76 -17.06 -11.41
CA PRO A 3 11.89 -16.67 -12.24
C PRO A 3 12.62 -15.52 -11.53
N ASP A 4 13.94 -15.68 -11.40
CA ASP A 4 14.81 -14.72 -10.75
C ASP A 4 14.67 -13.33 -11.40
N LEU A 5 14.42 -12.32 -10.57
CA LEU A 5 14.31 -10.88 -10.90
C LEU A 5 15.61 -10.26 -11.47
N LEU A 6 16.52 -11.05 -12.02
CA LEU A 6 17.90 -10.66 -12.30
C LEU A 6 18.19 -10.23 -13.76
N ASN A 7 17.20 -10.21 -14.66
CA ASN A 7 17.48 -9.98 -16.09
C ASN A 7 16.75 -8.81 -16.78
N PHE A 8 16.08 -7.92 -16.05
CA PHE A 8 15.41 -6.75 -16.66
C PHE A 8 16.40 -5.62 -17.01
N LYS A 9 17.18 -5.80 -18.08
CA LYS A 9 18.01 -4.73 -18.63
C LYS A 9 17.24 -3.96 -19.69
N LYS A 10 17.06 -2.65 -19.51
CA LYS A 10 16.39 -1.77 -20.49
C LYS A 10 17.30 -0.60 -20.92
N GLY A 11 17.11 -0.08 -22.12
CA GLY A 11 17.77 1.16 -22.55
C GLY A 11 17.82 1.40 -24.05
N TRP A 12 18.22 2.61 -24.43
CA TRP A 12 18.36 3.02 -25.83
C TRP A 12 19.60 2.45 -26.49
N MET A 13 19.41 1.89 -27.69
CA MET A 13 20.50 1.47 -28.57
C MET A 13 20.12 1.72 -30.04
N VAL A 14 21.09 1.57 -30.94
CA VAL A 14 20.81 1.62 -32.38
C VAL A 14 21.00 0.24 -33.01
N LYS A 15 20.08 -0.14 -33.90
CA LYS A 15 20.11 -1.38 -34.66
C LYS A 15 20.32 -1.07 -36.13
N LEU A 16 21.12 -1.89 -36.80
CA LEU A 16 21.22 -1.90 -38.25
C LEU A 16 20.01 -2.65 -38.82
N ASP A 17 19.22 -1.98 -39.66
CA ASP A 17 18.12 -2.62 -40.36
C ASP A 17 18.61 -3.37 -41.62
N GLU A 18 17.70 -4.10 -42.26
CA GLU A 18 17.97 -4.86 -43.49
C GLU A 18 18.35 -3.97 -44.68
N GLN A 19 18.03 -2.67 -44.60
CA GLN A 19 18.33 -1.65 -45.61
C GLN A 19 19.70 -1.00 -45.38
N GLY A 20 20.44 -1.43 -44.34
CA GLY A 20 21.76 -0.90 -43.98
C GLY A 20 21.71 0.46 -43.26
N GLN A 21 20.55 0.89 -42.78
CA GLN A 21 20.38 2.11 -42.00
C GLN A 21 20.38 1.84 -40.49
N TRP A 22 20.99 2.76 -39.74
CA TRP A 22 20.99 2.70 -38.27
C TRP A 22 19.77 3.41 -37.71
N LYS A 23 18.91 2.66 -37.02
CA LYS A 23 17.70 3.18 -36.37
C LYS A 23 17.80 3.02 -34.86
N LYS A 24 17.34 4.02 -34.13
CA LYS A 24 17.35 4.06 -32.67
C LYS A 24 16.08 3.41 -32.13
N TYR A 25 16.24 2.48 -31.21
CA TYR A 25 15.14 1.79 -30.55
C TYR A 25 15.37 1.69 -29.04
N TRP A 26 14.27 1.56 -28.31
CA TRP A 26 14.25 1.26 -26.89
C TRP A 26 14.28 -0.26 -26.71
N PHE A 27 15.36 -0.79 -26.15
CA PHE A 27 15.56 -2.23 -25.96
C PHE A 27 15.19 -2.67 -24.55
N VAL A 28 14.56 -3.84 -24.45
CA VAL A 28 14.14 -4.49 -23.21
C VAL A 28 14.57 -5.94 -23.27
N LEU A 29 15.49 -6.31 -22.39
CA LEU A 29 15.94 -7.69 -22.21
C LEU A 29 14.97 -8.43 -21.30
N THR A 30 14.55 -9.59 -21.77
CA THR A 30 13.76 -10.56 -21.01
C THR A 30 14.47 -11.92 -21.00
N ASP A 31 13.93 -12.89 -20.26
CA ASP A 31 14.61 -14.17 -19.98
C ASP A 31 15.03 -14.94 -21.23
N HIS A 32 14.24 -14.85 -22.31
CA HIS A 32 14.48 -15.61 -23.55
C HIS A 32 14.51 -14.74 -24.80
N SER A 33 14.31 -13.44 -24.70
CA SER A 33 14.30 -12.57 -25.87
C SER A 33 14.67 -11.13 -25.56
N LEU A 34 15.19 -10.46 -26.60
CA LEU A 34 15.52 -9.05 -26.59
C LEU A 34 14.51 -8.30 -27.46
N ARG A 35 13.55 -7.64 -26.82
CA ARG A 35 12.49 -6.86 -27.48
C ARG A 35 12.94 -5.44 -27.73
N TYR A 36 12.48 -4.84 -28.82
CA TYR A 36 12.74 -3.44 -29.11
C TYR A 36 11.49 -2.70 -29.58
N TYR A 37 11.39 -1.45 -29.13
CA TYR A 37 10.25 -0.57 -29.30
C TYR A 37 10.71 0.77 -29.87
N LYS A 38 9.79 1.52 -30.47
CA LYS A 38 10.07 2.85 -31.01
C LYS A 38 10.48 3.84 -29.92
N ASP A 39 9.80 3.77 -28.78
CA ASP A 39 10.05 4.55 -27.58
C ASP A 39 9.54 3.83 -26.31
N SER A 40 9.70 4.47 -25.15
CA SER A 40 9.25 3.91 -23.87
C SER A 40 7.71 3.90 -23.73
N ILE A 41 6.99 4.74 -24.48
CA ILE A 41 5.52 4.79 -24.44
C ILE A 41 4.96 3.58 -25.20
N ALA A 42 5.57 3.23 -26.32
CA ALA A 42 5.25 2.03 -27.08
C ALA A 42 5.49 0.74 -26.26
N GLU A 43 6.49 0.72 -25.37
CA GLU A 43 6.66 -0.37 -24.41
C GLU A 43 5.44 -0.52 -23.48
N GLU A 44 4.96 0.58 -22.88
CA GLU A 44 3.79 0.57 -21.99
C GLU A 44 2.50 0.19 -22.72
N ALA A 45 2.37 0.60 -23.98
CA ALA A 45 1.26 0.23 -24.86
C ALA A 45 1.39 -1.19 -25.45
N SER A 46 2.50 -1.91 -25.19
CA SER A 46 2.84 -3.20 -25.78
C SER A 46 2.86 -3.22 -27.33
N ASP A 47 3.19 -2.08 -27.95
CA ASP A 47 3.30 -1.90 -29.40
C ASP A 47 4.73 -2.20 -29.87
N LEU A 48 4.99 -3.46 -30.24
CA LEU A 48 6.32 -4.02 -30.48
C LEU A 48 6.81 -3.78 -31.92
N ASP A 49 7.98 -3.15 -32.08
CA ASP A 49 8.63 -2.98 -33.39
C ASP A 49 9.37 -4.25 -33.84
N GLY A 50 9.90 -5.03 -32.89
CA GLY A 50 10.41 -6.36 -33.16
C GLY A 50 11.07 -7.05 -31.96
N GLU A 51 11.37 -8.32 -32.13
CA GLU A 51 11.93 -9.19 -31.10
C GLU A 51 13.10 -10.00 -31.68
N ILE A 52 14.15 -10.15 -30.89
CA ILE A 52 15.28 -11.04 -31.19
C ILE A 52 15.19 -12.18 -30.19
N ASP A 53 14.90 -13.38 -30.68
CA ASP A 53 14.87 -14.57 -29.85
C ASP A 53 16.30 -14.94 -29.42
N LEU A 54 16.53 -14.92 -28.10
CA LEU A 54 17.82 -15.25 -27.52
C LEU A 54 17.95 -16.74 -27.20
N SER A 55 16.86 -17.51 -27.24
CA SER A 55 16.91 -18.97 -27.05
C SER A 55 17.72 -19.67 -28.14
N THR A 56 17.75 -19.08 -29.35
CA THR A 56 18.52 -19.56 -30.51
C THR A 56 19.87 -18.86 -30.68
N CYS A 57 20.24 -17.97 -29.75
CA CYS A 57 21.51 -17.26 -29.79
C CYS A 57 22.64 -18.21 -29.39
N TYR A 58 23.71 -18.28 -30.19
CA TYR A 58 24.89 -19.11 -29.88
C TYR A 58 26.15 -18.29 -29.65
N ASN A 59 26.19 -17.03 -30.10
CA ASN A 59 27.36 -16.17 -29.92
C ASN A 59 27.01 -14.68 -29.93
N VAL A 60 27.78 -13.89 -29.18
CA VAL A 60 27.72 -12.43 -29.19
C VAL A 60 29.14 -11.89 -29.34
N THR A 61 29.42 -11.18 -30.43
CA THR A 61 30.77 -10.71 -30.77
C THR A 61 30.84 -9.19 -30.82
N GLU A 62 32.02 -8.62 -30.54
CA GLU A 62 32.23 -7.18 -30.70
C GLU A 62 32.34 -6.81 -32.18
N TYR A 63 31.67 -5.72 -32.58
CA TYR A 63 31.64 -5.24 -33.96
C TYR A 63 32.10 -3.79 -34.03
N GLN A 64 33.05 -3.50 -34.93
CA GLN A 64 33.55 -2.14 -35.13
C GLN A 64 32.56 -1.36 -36.00
N ALA A 65 31.64 -0.62 -35.36
CA ALA A 65 30.72 0.26 -36.07
C ALA A 65 31.36 1.64 -36.33
N GLN A 66 30.98 2.30 -37.43
CA GLN A 66 31.64 3.52 -37.93
C GLN A 66 31.67 4.70 -36.96
N ARG A 67 30.69 4.83 -36.06
CA ARG A 67 30.57 5.97 -35.13
C ARG A 67 30.33 5.60 -33.67
N ASN A 68 30.06 4.33 -33.37
CA ASN A 68 29.62 3.86 -32.06
C ASN A 68 30.23 2.49 -31.76
N TYR A 69 30.07 2.02 -30.52
CA TYR A 69 30.61 0.73 -30.07
C TYR A 69 29.63 -0.40 -30.40
N GLY A 70 29.82 -1.02 -31.55
CA GLY A 70 28.96 -2.08 -32.09
C GLY A 70 29.20 -3.46 -31.47
N PHE A 71 28.18 -4.31 -31.57
CA PHE A 71 28.27 -5.74 -31.32
C PHE A 71 27.21 -6.49 -32.13
N GLN A 72 27.46 -7.77 -32.38
CA GLN A 72 26.61 -8.64 -33.18
C GLN A 72 26.08 -9.77 -32.32
N ILE A 73 24.76 -10.00 -32.40
CA ILE A 73 24.08 -11.15 -31.80
C ILE A 73 23.84 -12.14 -32.94
N HIS A 74 24.40 -13.34 -32.79
CA HIS A 74 24.28 -14.41 -33.76
C HIS A 74 23.22 -15.41 -33.29
N THR A 75 22.09 -15.41 -33.98
CA THR A 75 20.96 -16.33 -33.76
C THR A 75 20.85 -17.30 -34.93
N GLN A 76 19.96 -18.29 -34.82
CA GLN A 76 19.65 -19.18 -35.95
C GLN A 76 18.92 -18.44 -37.08
N GLU A 77 18.20 -17.37 -36.75
CA GLU A 77 17.45 -16.53 -37.71
C GLU A 77 18.34 -15.55 -38.47
N GLY A 78 19.50 -15.19 -37.92
CA GLY A 78 20.46 -14.32 -38.60
C GLY A 78 21.45 -13.62 -37.68
N VAL A 79 22.09 -12.57 -38.20
CA VAL A 79 23.02 -11.74 -37.44
C VAL A 79 22.41 -10.37 -37.22
N HIS A 80 22.15 -10.03 -35.96
CA HIS A 80 21.63 -8.72 -35.58
C HIS A 80 22.77 -7.81 -35.12
N THR A 81 23.01 -6.72 -35.86
CA THR A 81 24.06 -5.76 -35.52
C THR A 81 23.48 -4.59 -34.73
N LEU A 82 23.94 -4.43 -33.49
CA LEU A 82 23.55 -3.37 -32.56
C LEU A 82 24.74 -2.47 -32.24
N SER A 83 24.47 -1.24 -31.79
CA SER A 83 25.52 -0.33 -31.35
C SER A 83 25.12 0.52 -30.15
N ALA A 84 26.09 0.74 -29.27
CA ALA A 84 25.96 1.52 -28.06
C ALA A 84 26.83 2.79 -28.11
N MET A 85 26.38 3.83 -27.41
CA MET A 85 27.08 5.14 -27.39
C MET A 85 28.46 5.07 -26.73
N THR A 86 28.69 4.13 -25.81
CA THR A 86 29.97 3.98 -25.10
C THR A 86 30.40 2.52 -25.01
N ALA A 87 31.71 2.27 -24.93
CA ALA A 87 32.27 0.94 -24.76
C ALA A 87 31.80 0.23 -23.47
N GLY A 88 31.50 1.02 -22.42
CA GLY A 88 30.96 0.49 -21.17
C GLY A 88 29.55 -0.05 -21.32
N ILE A 89 28.68 0.71 -22.01
CA ILE A 89 27.30 0.27 -22.30
C ILE A 89 27.32 -0.97 -23.20
N ARG A 90 28.19 -0.99 -24.24
CA ARG A 90 28.38 -2.19 -25.09
C ARG A 90 28.73 -3.42 -24.26
N ARG A 91 29.80 -3.37 -23.46
CA ARG A 91 30.25 -4.50 -22.64
C ARG A 91 29.15 -4.98 -21.70
N ASN A 92 28.39 -4.05 -21.11
CA ASN A 92 27.31 -4.39 -20.21
C ASN A 92 26.13 -5.08 -20.93
N TRP A 93 25.77 -4.65 -22.14
CA TRP A 93 24.77 -5.34 -22.96
C TRP A 93 25.23 -6.72 -23.42
N ILE A 94 26.46 -6.86 -23.91
CA ILE A 94 27.03 -8.17 -24.29
C ILE A 94 26.95 -9.14 -23.11
N GLN A 95 27.38 -8.71 -21.92
CA GLN A 95 27.33 -9.53 -20.71
C GLN A 95 25.90 -9.90 -20.32
N ALA A 96 24.95 -8.98 -20.43
CA ALA A 96 23.56 -9.24 -20.10
C ALA A 96 22.93 -10.26 -21.06
N VAL A 97 23.17 -10.12 -22.37
CA VAL A 97 22.70 -11.07 -23.37
C VAL A 97 23.34 -12.44 -23.16
N MET A 98 24.68 -12.52 -23.01
CA MET A 98 25.37 -13.78 -22.78
C MET A 98 24.95 -14.49 -21.48
N LYS A 99 24.54 -13.75 -20.45
CA LYS A 99 24.01 -14.34 -19.20
C LYS A 99 22.62 -14.96 -19.40
N ASN A 100 21.78 -14.39 -20.27
CA ASN A 100 20.46 -14.92 -20.59
C ASN A 100 20.52 -16.14 -21.53
N VAL A 101 21.56 -16.22 -22.36
CA VAL A 101 21.77 -17.31 -23.33
C VAL A 101 22.33 -18.60 -22.70
N ARG A 102 22.85 -18.55 -21.47
CA ARG A 102 23.29 -19.77 -20.79
C ARG A 102 22.07 -20.56 -20.33
N PRO A 103 21.84 -21.79 -20.83
CA PRO A 103 20.79 -22.63 -20.27
C PRO A 103 21.15 -22.92 -18.81
N SER A 104 20.21 -22.63 -17.92
CA SER A 104 20.23 -23.10 -16.53
C SER A 104 19.95 -24.61 -16.54
N THR A 105 20.89 -25.40 -17.06
CA THR A 105 20.86 -26.86 -16.97
C THR A 105 21.61 -27.24 -15.69
N ALA A 106 20.85 -27.55 -14.64
CA ALA A 106 21.40 -28.21 -13.46
C ALA A 106 22.04 -29.55 -13.87
N PRO A 107 23.18 -29.96 -13.27
CA PRO A 107 23.73 -31.28 -13.55
C PRO A 107 22.84 -32.32 -12.85
N ASP A 108 22.17 -33.14 -13.65
CA ASP A 108 21.40 -34.28 -13.15
C ASP A 108 22.37 -35.40 -12.75
N VAL A 109 22.24 -35.85 -11.50
CA VAL A 109 23.02 -36.91 -10.88
C VAL A 109 22.23 -38.20 -11.04
N ALA A 110 22.48 -38.94 -12.13
CA ALA A 110 22.48 -40.40 -12.18
C ALA A 110 22.49 -40.91 -13.64
N SER A 111 23.68 -41.22 -14.16
CA SER A 111 23.84 -42.39 -15.02
C SER A 111 25.21 -43.01 -14.77
N SER A 112 25.21 -44.01 -13.91
CA SER A 112 26.26 -45.03 -13.87
C SER A 112 25.98 -46.06 -14.97
N ILE A 113 27.00 -46.45 -15.73
CA ILE A 113 27.48 -47.84 -15.95
C ILE A 113 28.43 -47.87 -17.16
N GLU A 114 29.69 -48.14 -16.83
CA GLU A 114 30.67 -49.07 -17.42
C GLU A 114 30.96 -49.18 -18.94
N ASP A 115 32.27 -49.09 -19.19
CA ASP A 115 33.11 -49.92 -20.07
C ASP A 115 33.18 -49.63 -21.59
N HIS A 116 34.34 -49.11 -22.04
CA HIS A 116 35.35 -49.89 -22.77
C HIS A 116 36.54 -48.99 -23.14
N GLY A 117 37.75 -49.52 -22.94
CA GLY A 117 39.01 -48.77 -22.95
C GLY A 117 39.67 -48.55 -24.32
N SER A 118 40.78 -47.81 -24.28
CA SER A 118 42.04 -48.11 -24.99
C SER A 118 43.13 -47.07 -24.70
N PHE A 119 44.29 -47.57 -24.26
CA PHE A 119 45.70 -47.13 -24.47
C PHE A 119 46.07 -45.65 -24.23
N SER A 120 46.83 -45.27 -23.19
CA SER A 120 48.22 -45.57 -22.79
C SER A 120 49.33 -44.83 -23.56
N ALA A 121 50.12 -44.03 -22.82
CA ALA A 121 51.56 -43.71 -22.95
C ALA A 121 51.84 -42.32 -22.32
N LEU A 122 52.82 -42.05 -21.45
CA LEU A 122 53.89 -42.83 -20.81
C LEU A 122 54.54 -41.91 -19.74
N GLU A 123 54.91 -42.51 -18.60
CA GLU A 123 56.00 -42.22 -17.62
C GLU A 123 56.71 -40.84 -17.58
N GLY A 124 57.15 -40.32 -16.43
CA GLY A 124 57.22 -40.88 -15.07
C GLY A 124 58.25 -40.10 -14.22
N LEU A 125 57.99 -40.08 -12.89
CA LEU A 125 58.95 -40.06 -11.77
C LEU A 125 59.84 -38.79 -11.63
N VAL A 126 59.96 -38.11 -10.48
CA VAL A 126 60.41 -38.57 -9.15
C VAL A 126 60.05 -37.49 -8.10
N ARG A 127 59.50 -37.90 -6.95
CA ARG A 127 59.51 -37.19 -5.64
C ARG A 127 60.79 -37.60 -4.88
N PRO A 128 61.38 -36.79 -3.98
CA PRO A 128 60.83 -36.48 -2.64
C PRO A 128 61.09 -35.02 -2.20
N ASP A 129 60.24 -34.34 -1.41
CA ASP A 129 60.00 -34.37 0.04
C ASP A 129 61.21 -34.10 0.97
N VAL A 130 60.93 -33.32 2.03
CA VAL A 130 61.66 -33.15 3.31
C VAL A 130 62.62 -31.94 3.48
N THR A 131 62.05 -30.88 4.09
CA THR A 131 62.51 -30.08 5.26
C THR A 131 63.80 -29.21 5.29
N GLN A 132 63.59 -28.05 5.94
CA GLN A 132 64.43 -27.32 6.92
C GLN A 132 65.47 -26.29 6.44
N ASP A 133 65.38 -25.17 7.17
CA ASP A 133 66.41 -24.22 7.60
C ASP A 133 66.91 -23.09 6.68
N SER A 134 66.56 -21.87 7.13
CA SER A 134 67.36 -20.65 6.96
C SER A 134 68.70 -20.79 7.69
N PRO A 135 69.71 -19.98 7.32
CA PRO A 135 70.03 -18.87 8.22
C PRO A 135 70.41 -17.55 7.52
N SER A 136 70.28 -16.51 8.33
CA SER A 136 70.69 -15.12 8.13
C SER A 136 72.22 -14.95 8.09
N SER A 137 72.74 -13.96 7.36
CA SER A 137 73.52 -12.83 7.94
C SER A 137 74.22 -11.96 6.90
N GLU A 138 73.99 -10.65 7.06
CA GLU A 138 74.92 -9.50 7.11
C GLU A 138 76.01 -9.22 6.05
N ALA A 139 76.15 -7.89 5.82
CA ALA A 139 77.30 -7.08 5.40
C ALA A 139 77.11 -6.39 4.02
N SER A 140 76.79 -5.10 3.98
CA SER A 140 77.68 -3.93 4.15
C SER A 140 78.40 -3.49 2.86
N SER A 141 78.04 -2.27 2.43
CA SER A 141 78.90 -1.20 1.86
C SER A 141 79.45 -1.36 0.43
N VAL A 142 79.13 -0.39 -0.45
CA VAL A 142 79.97 0.77 -0.83
C VAL A 142 79.32 1.48 -2.04
N GLU A 143 79.32 2.81 -1.97
CA GLU A 143 78.82 3.79 -2.94
C GLU A 143 79.50 3.78 -4.32
N ARG A 144 78.75 4.20 -5.36
CA ARG A 144 79.14 5.35 -6.21
C ARG A 144 77.99 5.84 -7.10
N GLU A 145 77.62 7.10 -6.90
CA GLU A 145 76.72 7.91 -7.71
C GLU A 145 77.28 8.26 -9.10
N SER A 146 76.40 8.51 -10.07
CA SER A 146 76.54 9.68 -10.96
C SER A 146 75.21 10.16 -11.57
N GLY A 147 74.74 11.33 -11.07
CA GLY A 147 73.98 12.40 -11.77
C GLY A 147 72.51 12.17 -12.16
N ALA A 148 71.56 13.09 -12.02
CA ALA A 148 71.56 14.48 -11.58
C ALA A 148 70.17 14.89 -10.98
N LYS A 149 70.21 15.94 -10.14
CA LYS A 149 69.16 16.58 -9.29
C LYS A 149 68.14 17.44 -10.10
N PRO A 150 67.17 18.20 -9.51
CA PRO A 150 66.60 18.26 -8.12
C PRO A 150 65.03 18.13 -8.09
N SER A 151 64.36 17.55 -7.08
CA SER A 151 63.97 18.05 -5.73
C SER A 151 63.23 19.42 -5.74
N ARG A 152 62.15 19.74 -5.02
CA ARG A 152 61.30 19.10 -3.99
C ARG A 152 60.12 20.07 -3.72
N ALA A 153 59.05 19.54 -3.14
CA ALA A 153 58.18 20.19 -2.16
C ALA A 153 57.27 21.37 -2.58
N ARG A 154 55.97 21.09 -2.64
CA ARG A 154 54.99 21.81 -1.81
C ARG A 154 53.72 20.99 -1.58
N GLU A 155 53.86 19.91 -0.82
CA GLU A 155 52.76 19.30 -0.10
C GLU A 155 52.77 19.86 1.32
N ARG A 156 51.88 20.84 1.57
CA ARG A 156 51.24 21.22 2.84
C ARG A 156 50.67 22.63 2.74
N ARG A 157 49.40 22.74 3.17
CA ARG A 157 48.54 23.93 3.37
C ARG A 157 47.59 24.29 2.22
N ARG A 158 46.38 23.72 2.25
CA ARG A 158 45.13 24.44 2.61
C ARG A 158 44.07 23.45 3.07
N GLU A 159 44.14 23.11 4.35
CA GLU A 159 42.97 22.78 5.14
C GLU A 159 42.15 24.09 5.27
N GLY A 160 40.84 24.02 4.99
CA GLY A 160 39.93 25.17 5.10
C GLY A 160 39.33 25.67 3.78
N ARG A 161 38.39 24.92 3.21
CA ARG A 161 37.21 25.51 2.57
C ARG A 161 36.04 24.54 2.66
N SER A 162 35.04 24.96 3.41
CA SER A 162 33.85 24.21 3.80
C SER A 162 33.10 23.61 2.61
N LYS A 163 32.77 22.32 2.74
CA LYS A 163 31.48 21.68 2.41
C LYS A 163 30.65 22.44 1.35
N THR A 164 30.97 22.24 0.06
CA THR A 164 29.99 22.54 -0.99
C THR A 164 28.98 21.41 -1.06
N PHE A 165 27.77 21.78 -0.68
CA PHE A 165 26.48 21.09 -0.79
C PHE A 165 26.38 20.21 -2.05
N ASP A 166 26.25 18.90 -1.84
CA ASP A 166 26.02 17.92 -2.89
C ASP A 166 24.51 17.74 -3.09
N TRP A 167 24.01 18.13 -4.27
CA TRP A 167 22.60 17.95 -4.65
C TRP A 167 22.21 16.48 -4.87
N ALA A 168 23.17 15.55 -4.81
CA ALA A 168 22.91 14.12 -5.00
C ALA A 168 22.11 13.48 -3.85
N GLU A 169 22.22 13.99 -2.61
CA GLU A 169 21.53 13.40 -1.45
C GLU A 169 20.01 13.69 -1.41
N PHE A 170 19.52 14.67 -2.17
CA PHE A 170 18.08 15.05 -2.20
C PHE A 170 17.29 14.50 -3.39
N ARG A 171 17.93 13.78 -4.32
CA ARG A 171 17.22 13.14 -5.46
C ARG A 171 16.10 12.19 -5.03
N PRO A 172 16.24 11.37 -3.97
CA PRO A 172 15.16 10.47 -3.55
C PRO A 172 13.92 11.22 -3.08
N ILE A 173 14.10 12.34 -2.37
CA ILE A 173 12.99 13.12 -1.78
C ILE A 173 12.27 13.93 -2.86
N ALA A 174 12.99 14.53 -3.81
CA ALA A 174 12.40 15.24 -4.94
C ALA A 174 11.62 14.30 -5.87
N GLN A 175 12.09 13.05 -6.04
CA GLN A 175 11.41 12.03 -6.84
C GLN A 175 10.15 11.48 -6.14
N ALA A 176 10.20 11.30 -4.81
CA ALA A 176 9.04 10.90 -4.02
C ALA A 176 7.92 11.97 -4.06
N LEU A 177 8.26 13.26 -3.93
CA LEU A 177 7.28 14.35 -4.01
C LEU A 177 6.71 14.55 -5.42
N ALA A 178 7.45 14.19 -6.48
CA ALA A 178 6.94 14.20 -7.85
C ALA A 178 5.98 13.03 -8.12
N GLN A 179 6.27 11.84 -7.57
CA GLN A 179 5.39 10.68 -7.66
C GLN A 179 4.09 10.87 -6.87
N GLN A 180 4.15 11.52 -5.72
CA GLN A 180 2.94 11.84 -4.93
C GLN A 180 1.98 12.77 -5.70
N ARG A 181 2.51 13.80 -6.38
CA ARG A 181 1.67 14.69 -7.21
C ARG A 181 1.08 13.99 -8.43
N ALA A 182 1.78 13.02 -9.01
CA ALA A 182 1.28 12.23 -10.12
C ALA A 182 0.13 11.30 -9.67
N GLN A 183 0.27 10.66 -8.50
CA GLN A 183 -0.77 9.78 -7.93
C GLN A 183 -2.03 10.55 -7.50
N GLU A 184 -1.86 11.76 -6.94
CA GLU A 184 -3.00 12.62 -6.60
C GLU A 184 -3.76 13.10 -7.86
N ALA A 185 -3.06 13.37 -8.96
CA ALA A 185 -3.68 13.75 -10.23
C ALA A 185 -4.43 12.59 -10.90
N GLU A 186 -3.92 11.36 -10.82
CA GLU A 186 -4.58 10.15 -11.35
C GLU A 186 -5.80 9.74 -10.52
N SER A 187 -5.73 9.88 -9.19
CA SER A 187 -6.86 9.61 -8.28
C SER A 187 -8.07 10.49 -8.59
N LEU A 188 -7.84 11.81 -8.80
CA LEU A 188 -8.89 12.77 -9.12
C LEU A 188 -9.52 12.54 -10.51
N GLN A 189 -8.75 12.04 -11.47
CA GLN A 189 -9.28 11.69 -12.80
C GLN A 189 -10.12 10.41 -12.78
N SER A 190 -9.76 9.43 -11.92
CA SER A 190 -10.53 8.19 -11.76
C SER A 190 -11.90 8.45 -11.12
N GLU A 191 -11.98 9.29 -10.09
CA GLU A 191 -13.25 9.67 -9.43
C GLU A 191 -14.18 10.45 -10.36
N ALA A 192 -13.65 11.39 -11.16
CA ALA A 192 -14.44 12.12 -12.15
C ALA A 192 -15.04 11.20 -13.22
N GLY A 193 -14.27 10.19 -13.67
CA GLY A 193 -14.73 9.20 -14.63
C GLY A 193 -15.82 8.25 -14.08
N GLU A 194 -15.80 7.94 -12.78
CA GLU A 194 -16.82 7.10 -12.15
C GLU A 194 -18.14 7.82 -11.91
N LEU A 195 -18.11 9.09 -11.50
CA LEU A 195 -19.31 9.92 -11.32
C LEU A 195 -20.05 10.13 -12.66
N GLU A 196 -19.31 10.34 -13.75
CA GLU A 196 -19.85 10.47 -15.10
C GLU A 196 -20.51 9.15 -15.59
N ARG A 197 -19.89 8.00 -15.29
CA ARG A 197 -20.46 6.67 -15.60
C ARG A 197 -21.67 6.32 -14.74
N SER A 198 -21.71 6.77 -13.48
CA SER A 198 -22.84 6.58 -12.56
C SER A 198 -24.07 7.37 -13.01
N ARG A 199 -23.88 8.64 -13.40
CA ARG A 199 -24.95 9.49 -13.96
C ARG A 199 -25.60 8.88 -15.21
N ARG A 200 -24.81 8.30 -16.13
CA ARG A 200 -25.32 7.61 -17.33
C ARG A 200 -26.05 6.28 -17.05
N ARG A 201 -25.89 5.69 -15.86
CA ARG A 201 -26.66 4.51 -15.43
C ARG A 201 -27.99 4.93 -14.80
N GLU A 202 -27.99 6.00 -14.00
CA GLU A 202 -29.20 6.60 -13.41
C GLU A 202 -30.19 7.10 -14.47
N GLU A 203 -29.68 7.76 -15.51
CA GLU A 203 -30.51 8.24 -16.65
C GLU A 203 -31.11 7.10 -17.48
N ARG A 204 -30.49 5.91 -17.51
CA ARG A 204 -31.09 4.71 -18.14
C ARG A 204 -32.17 4.10 -17.26
N ARG A 205 -31.98 4.04 -15.94
CA ARG A 205 -32.95 3.50 -14.99
C ARG A 205 -34.29 4.24 -15.07
N LYS A 206 -34.26 5.59 -15.09
CA LYS A 206 -35.48 6.42 -15.21
C LYS A 206 -36.28 6.20 -16.50
N ARG A 207 -35.63 5.83 -17.61
CA ARG A 207 -36.33 5.57 -18.89
C ARG A 207 -37.06 4.23 -18.88
N TYR A 208 -36.54 3.23 -18.16
CA TYR A 208 -37.19 1.93 -18.02
C TYR A 208 -38.33 1.95 -17.00
N GLU A 209 -38.22 2.81 -15.98
CA GLU A 209 -39.23 2.97 -14.93
C GLU A 209 -40.51 3.66 -15.42
N SER A 210 -40.43 4.54 -16.43
CA SER A 210 -41.61 5.16 -17.05
C SER A 210 -42.38 4.27 -18.05
N SER A 211 -41.86 3.07 -18.37
CA SER A 211 -42.44 2.21 -19.42
C SER A 211 -43.01 0.88 -18.90
N ALA A 212 -42.94 0.62 -17.59
CA ALA A 212 -43.38 -0.66 -17.01
C ALA A 212 -44.15 -0.45 -15.69
N ALA A 213 -45.47 -0.31 -15.81
CA ALA A 213 -46.40 -0.53 -14.71
C ALA A 213 -47.58 -1.39 -15.21
N PRO A 214 -47.71 -2.65 -14.76
CA PRO A 214 -48.90 -3.46 -14.97
C PRO A 214 -49.88 -3.33 -13.79
N GLU A 215 -51.18 -3.29 -14.12
CA GLU A 215 -52.28 -3.54 -13.18
C GLU A 215 -52.22 -4.96 -12.60
N HIS A 216 -52.51 -5.12 -11.31
CA HIS A 216 -53.40 -6.18 -10.78
C HIS A 216 -53.71 -5.98 -9.29
N ALA A 217 -54.96 -6.29 -8.94
CA ALA A 217 -55.65 -6.17 -7.64
C ALA A 217 -55.14 -7.12 -6.53
N PRO A 218 -55.60 -6.93 -5.28
CA PRO A 218 -55.72 -8.03 -4.32
C PRO A 218 -57.11 -8.18 -3.69
N ASP A 219 -57.53 -9.45 -3.61
CA ASP A 219 -58.52 -10.00 -2.67
C ASP A 219 -58.11 -9.78 -1.21
N LYS A 220 -59.10 -9.61 -0.31
CA LYS A 220 -58.98 -9.98 1.11
C LYS A 220 -60.32 -10.44 1.69
N ASP A 221 -60.28 -11.61 2.32
CA ASP A 221 -61.35 -12.26 3.09
C ASP A 221 -61.16 -12.05 4.61
N GLY A 222 -62.29 -12.07 5.35
CA GLY A 222 -62.47 -12.22 6.80
C GLY A 222 -62.05 -11.02 7.68
N GLY A 223 -62.91 -10.32 8.43
CA GLY A 223 -64.14 -10.68 9.16
C GLY A 223 -63.95 -10.21 10.63
N GLY A 224 -64.90 -9.62 11.35
CA GLY A 224 -66.24 -9.14 11.04
C GLY A 224 -66.90 -8.50 12.28
N ARG A 225 -68.12 -7.97 12.02
CA ARG A 225 -69.28 -7.78 12.94
C ARG A 225 -69.13 -6.68 14.01
N THR A 226 -70.12 -5.79 14.21
CA THR A 226 -71.56 -6.05 14.40
C THR A 226 -72.39 -4.77 14.19
N GLU A 227 -73.36 -4.85 13.26
CA GLU A 227 -74.78 -4.36 13.31
C GLU A 227 -75.08 -2.85 13.45
N CYS A 228 -76.03 -2.20 12.77
CA CYS A 228 -77.25 -2.59 12.04
C CYS A 228 -77.67 -1.51 11.02
N ASP A 229 -78.39 -1.96 9.99
CA ASP A 229 -79.56 -1.33 9.33
C ASP A 229 -79.45 -0.95 7.84
N GLY A 230 -80.26 -1.66 7.03
CA GLY A 230 -80.93 -1.13 5.84
C GLY A 230 -80.30 -1.32 4.46
N GLY A 231 -80.81 -2.28 3.67
CA GLY A 231 -81.20 -2.00 2.28
C GLY A 231 -80.38 -2.59 1.12
N VAL A 232 -80.79 -3.80 0.72
CA VAL A 232 -80.94 -4.38 -0.64
C VAL A 232 -80.45 -3.61 -1.90
N ASP A 233 -79.84 -4.40 -2.81
CA ASP A 233 -79.70 -4.28 -4.29
C ASP A 233 -78.69 -3.25 -4.85
N SER A 234 -77.65 -3.64 -5.59
CA SER A 234 -77.56 -4.31 -6.90
C SER A 234 -77.16 -3.31 -7.99
N ASP A 235 -76.14 -3.73 -8.74
CA ASP A 235 -75.80 -3.34 -10.11
C ASP A 235 -75.35 -1.91 -10.44
N SER A 236 -74.06 -1.86 -10.76
CA SER A 236 -73.58 -1.10 -11.91
C SER A 236 -74.28 -1.58 -13.19
N LEU A 237 -75.44 -1.00 -13.50
CA LEU A 237 -75.99 -0.96 -14.85
C LEU A 237 -76.56 0.42 -15.18
N SER A 238 -76.01 0.99 -16.25
CA SER A 238 -76.58 2.00 -17.14
C SER A 238 -76.67 3.47 -16.66
N GLY A 239 -75.78 4.30 -17.22
CA GLY A 239 -76.07 5.73 -17.40
C GLY A 239 -77.28 5.99 -18.33
N SER A 240 -77.81 4.95 -18.99
CA SER A 240 -78.94 5.02 -19.91
C SER A 240 -80.30 5.09 -19.20
N GLU A 241 -80.50 4.40 -18.06
CA GLU A 241 -81.81 4.39 -17.38
C GLU A 241 -82.11 5.68 -16.61
N ARG A 242 -81.08 6.41 -16.16
CA ARG A 242 -81.27 7.69 -15.45
C ARG A 242 -81.75 8.79 -16.40
N GLN A 243 -81.32 8.75 -17.66
CA GLN A 243 -81.79 9.64 -18.72
C GLN A 243 -83.24 9.30 -19.12
N GLN A 244 -83.56 7.99 -19.22
CA GLN A 244 -84.90 7.52 -19.56
C GLN A 244 -85.95 7.87 -18.49
N ARG A 245 -85.62 7.74 -17.20
CA ARG A 245 -86.51 8.15 -16.09
C ARG A 245 -86.81 9.65 -16.05
N VAL A 246 -85.89 10.50 -16.52
CA VAL A 246 -86.13 11.96 -16.59
C VAL A 246 -87.04 12.31 -17.77
N GLU A 247 -86.89 11.62 -18.91
CA GLU A 247 -87.79 11.78 -20.06
C GLU A 247 -89.20 11.27 -19.78
N GLU A 248 -89.34 10.15 -19.07
CA GLU A 248 -90.64 9.59 -18.68
C GLU A 248 -91.40 10.51 -17.70
N VAL A 249 -90.69 11.17 -16.78
CA VAL A 249 -91.26 12.17 -15.87
C VAL A 249 -91.69 13.44 -16.60
N ILE A 250 -90.98 13.85 -17.65
CA ILE A 250 -91.36 15.01 -18.48
C ILE A 250 -92.63 14.71 -19.31
N GLU A 251 -92.76 13.50 -19.86
CA GLU A 251 -93.96 13.05 -20.56
C GLU A 251 -95.17 12.90 -19.62
N GLU A 252 -94.95 12.44 -18.39
CA GLU A 252 -96.01 12.32 -17.37
C GLU A 252 -96.53 13.69 -16.91
N HIS A 253 -95.64 14.69 -16.78
CA HIS A 253 -96.04 16.08 -16.50
C HIS A 253 -96.77 16.75 -17.67
N TRP A 254 -96.45 16.41 -18.93
CA TRP A 254 -97.18 16.91 -20.10
C TRP A 254 -98.59 16.32 -20.20
N ARG A 255 -98.77 15.03 -19.89
CA ARG A 255 -100.09 14.39 -19.84
C ARG A 255 -100.99 14.94 -18.71
N GLN A 256 -100.43 15.55 -17.67
CA GLN A 256 -101.20 16.25 -16.63
C GLN A 256 -101.75 17.61 -17.09
N VAL A 257 -101.10 18.29 -18.04
CA VAL A 257 -101.55 19.59 -18.56
C VAL A 257 -102.70 19.44 -19.56
N GLU A 258 -102.69 18.37 -20.37
CA GLU A 258 -103.73 18.07 -21.37
C GLU A 258 -105.08 17.63 -20.78
N LYS A 259 -105.16 17.34 -19.47
CA LYS A 259 -106.39 16.89 -18.78
C LYS A 259 -107.19 18.00 -18.08
N THR A 260 -106.93 19.28 -18.36
CA THR A 260 -107.73 20.39 -17.84
C THR A 260 -108.85 20.78 -18.83
N PRO A 261 -110.15 20.67 -18.47
CA PRO A 261 -111.25 20.82 -19.43
C PRO A 261 -111.56 22.30 -19.72
N ILE A 262 -111.51 22.68 -21.00
CA ILE A 262 -112.04 23.96 -21.50
C ILE A 262 -113.55 23.81 -21.72
N ARG A 263 -114.29 24.73 -21.10
CA ARG A 263 -115.74 24.79 -20.90
C ARG A 263 -116.50 25.13 -22.19
N GLU A 264 -117.63 24.45 -22.44
CA GLU A 264 -118.58 24.70 -23.55
C GLU A 264 -119.43 25.96 -23.33
N GLU A 265 -119.64 26.78 -24.37
CA GLU A 265 -120.66 27.85 -24.39
C GLU A 265 -121.64 27.68 -25.57
N ARG A 266 -122.91 27.44 -25.21
CA ARG A 266 -124.10 27.33 -26.07
C ARG A 266 -124.46 28.67 -26.73
N ARG A 267 -124.76 28.67 -28.03
CA ARG A 267 -125.52 29.74 -28.71
C ARG A 267 -127.02 29.43 -28.69
N VAL A 268 -127.84 30.45 -28.39
CA VAL A 268 -129.32 30.45 -28.51
C VAL A 268 -129.72 31.47 -29.60
N PRO A 269 -130.61 31.13 -30.56
CA PRO A 269 -131.15 32.09 -31.53
C PRO A 269 -132.54 32.62 -31.10
N LEU A 270 -132.85 33.88 -31.41
CA LEU A 270 -134.22 34.42 -31.42
C LEU A 270 -134.51 35.27 -32.67
N PRO A 271 -135.76 35.29 -33.17
CA PRO A 271 -136.10 35.78 -34.50
C PRO A 271 -136.58 37.24 -34.53
N THR A 272 -136.58 37.77 -35.75
CA THR A 272 -136.88 39.13 -36.21
C THR A 272 -138.35 39.55 -36.04
N ALA A 273 -138.59 40.82 -35.68
CA ALA A 273 -139.88 41.50 -35.89
C ALA A 273 -139.63 42.89 -36.52
N ALA A 274 -140.51 43.27 -37.46
CA ALA A 274 -140.30 44.28 -38.49
C ALA A 274 -140.69 45.72 -38.08
N GLN A 275 -139.92 46.69 -38.62
CA GLN A 275 -140.23 48.03 -39.19
C GLN A 275 -141.01 49.07 -38.34
N SER A 276 -140.65 50.36 -38.30
CA SER A 276 -140.56 51.34 -39.42
C SER A 276 -139.60 52.55 -39.16
N ARG A 277 -139.51 53.51 -40.10
CA ARG A 277 -138.29 54.24 -40.56
C ARG A 277 -138.19 55.76 -40.22
N GLU A 278 -138.24 56.19 -38.97
CA GLU A 278 -137.95 57.63 -38.61
C GLU A 278 -136.97 57.83 -37.44
N THR A 279 -136.39 56.76 -36.88
CA THR A 279 -135.41 56.81 -35.77
C THR A 279 -133.94 56.87 -36.22
N ALA A 280 -133.67 56.95 -37.52
CA ALA A 280 -132.32 56.74 -38.09
C ALA A 280 -131.40 57.98 -38.06
N GLU A 281 -131.94 59.20 -38.13
CA GLU A 281 -131.09 60.40 -38.30
C GLU A 281 -130.58 60.94 -36.95
N LEU A 282 -131.42 60.93 -35.91
CA LEU A 282 -131.04 61.42 -34.58
C LEU A 282 -130.09 60.47 -33.86
N THR A 283 -130.18 59.17 -34.18
CA THR A 283 -129.22 58.17 -33.72
C THR A 283 -127.84 58.40 -34.33
N GLN A 284 -127.75 58.90 -35.58
CA GLN A 284 -126.48 59.04 -36.30
C GLN A 284 -125.53 60.11 -35.72
N LEU A 285 -126.04 61.30 -35.36
CA LEU A 285 -125.20 62.37 -34.80
C LEU A 285 -124.72 62.05 -33.38
N LEU A 286 -125.60 61.45 -32.57
CA LEU A 286 -125.28 61.02 -31.22
C LEU A 286 -124.28 59.86 -31.25
N GLU A 287 -124.34 59.03 -32.29
CA GLU A 287 -123.33 58.01 -32.55
C GLU A 287 -121.97 58.64 -32.89
N ASN A 288 -121.90 59.70 -33.69
CA ASN A 288 -120.63 60.37 -34.06
C ASN A 288 -119.88 60.95 -32.85
N TYR A 289 -120.54 61.68 -31.95
CA TYR A 289 -119.89 62.23 -30.75
C TYR A 289 -119.51 61.14 -29.75
N LYS A 290 -120.38 60.14 -29.56
CA LYS A 290 -120.04 58.94 -28.78
C LYS A 290 -118.81 58.25 -29.39
N GLN A 291 -118.69 58.23 -30.71
CA GLN A 291 -117.57 57.61 -31.42
C GLN A 291 -116.27 58.41 -31.25
N GLY A 292 -116.31 59.73 -31.24
CA GLY A 292 -115.12 60.59 -30.99
C GLY A 292 -114.58 60.53 -29.55
N VAL A 293 -115.48 60.52 -28.55
CA VAL A 293 -115.06 60.34 -27.13
C VAL A 293 -114.60 58.90 -26.89
N ARG A 294 -115.28 57.92 -27.49
CA ARG A 294 -114.81 56.52 -27.48
C ARG A 294 -113.46 56.38 -28.16
N SER A 295 -113.18 57.08 -29.26
CA SER A 295 -111.89 56.96 -29.98
C SER A 295 -110.75 57.59 -29.18
N LEU A 296 -110.94 58.76 -28.57
CA LEU A 296 -109.90 59.40 -27.75
C LEU A 296 -109.66 58.62 -26.44
N GLY A 297 -110.73 58.16 -25.79
CA GLY A 297 -110.63 57.29 -24.62
C GLY A 297 -109.97 55.94 -24.95
N GLN A 298 -110.28 55.35 -26.12
CA GLN A 298 -109.61 54.16 -26.61
C GLN A 298 -108.13 54.41 -26.93
N SER A 299 -107.77 55.56 -27.49
CA SER A 299 -106.37 55.93 -27.78
C SER A 299 -105.55 56.06 -26.50
N TRP A 300 -106.05 56.81 -25.52
CA TRP A 300 -105.33 57.04 -24.26
C TRP A 300 -105.24 55.78 -23.40
N LEU A 301 -106.32 54.98 -23.35
CA LEU A 301 -106.29 53.66 -22.73
C LEU A 301 -105.34 52.69 -23.45
N SER A 302 -105.24 52.77 -24.78
CA SER A 302 -104.33 51.92 -25.57
C SER A 302 -102.88 52.31 -25.33
N GLU A 303 -102.55 53.60 -25.25
CA GLU A 303 -101.20 54.08 -24.96
C GLU A 303 -100.76 53.77 -23.52
N ARG A 304 -101.65 53.95 -22.54
CA ARG A 304 -101.39 53.59 -21.14
C ARG A 304 -101.31 52.07 -20.94
N ARG A 305 -102.09 51.30 -21.69
CA ARG A 305 -102.00 49.83 -21.74
C ARG A 305 -100.72 49.37 -22.44
N ALA A 306 -100.29 50.04 -23.51
CA ALA A 306 -99.05 49.72 -24.21
C ALA A 306 -97.83 49.99 -23.33
N THR A 307 -97.74 51.18 -22.72
CA THR A 307 -96.64 51.53 -21.80
C THR A 307 -96.60 50.65 -20.56
N ALA A 308 -97.75 50.40 -19.91
CA ALA A 308 -97.82 49.44 -18.79
C ALA A 308 -97.50 48.01 -19.22
N SER A 309 -97.94 47.57 -20.40
CA SER A 309 -97.60 46.25 -20.95
C SER A 309 -96.11 46.12 -21.23
N THR A 310 -95.48 47.15 -21.80
CA THR A 310 -94.03 47.17 -22.04
C THR A 310 -93.26 47.21 -20.72
N HIS A 311 -93.69 48.00 -19.74
CA HIS A 311 -93.02 48.08 -18.43
C HIS A 311 -93.18 46.78 -17.62
N CYS A 312 -94.37 46.16 -17.62
CA CYS A 312 -94.60 44.85 -17.03
C CYS A 312 -93.81 43.75 -17.74
N ARG A 313 -93.73 43.76 -19.08
CA ARG A 313 -92.90 42.81 -19.84
C ARG A 313 -91.43 42.97 -19.51
N SER A 314 -90.91 44.20 -19.51
CA SER A 314 -89.52 44.49 -19.14
C SER A 314 -89.21 44.10 -17.69
N PHE A 315 -90.11 44.39 -16.75
CA PHE A 315 -89.97 44.00 -15.35
C PHE A 315 -90.01 42.48 -15.17
N LEU A 316 -90.92 41.77 -15.84
CA LEU A 316 -90.99 40.30 -15.82
C LEU A 316 -89.74 39.66 -16.44
N ILE A 317 -89.20 40.22 -17.53
CA ILE A 317 -87.95 39.76 -18.15
C ILE A 317 -86.77 39.98 -17.20
N LEU A 318 -86.65 41.15 -16.58
CA LEU A 318 -85.59 41.45 -15.62
C LEU A 318 -85.70 40.58 -14.36
N LEU A 319 -86.90 40.36 -13.84
CA LEU A 319 -87.14 39.50 -12.69
C LEU A 319 -86.80 38.04 -13.02
N SER A 320 -87.26 37.52 -14.16
CA SER A 320 -86.93 36.17 -14.62
C SER A 320 -85.43 35.99 -14.87
N LYS A 321 -84.76 37.02 -15.40
CA LYS A 321 -83.30 36.99 -15.60
C LYS A 321 -82.57 36.98 -14.26
N ALA A 322 -82.95 37.84 -13.32
CA ALA A 322 -82.33 37.90 -12.00
C ALA A 322 -82.57 36.63 -11.15
N THR A 323 -83.74 35.98 -11.27
CA THR A 323 -84.00 34.70 -10.58
C THR A 323 -83.26 33.54 -11.25
N CYS A 324 -83.14 33.54 -12.58
CA CYS A 324 -82.38 32.55 -13.33
C CYS A 324 -80.87 32.66 -13.07
N GLU A 325 -80.32 33.87 -13.08
CA GLU A 325 -78.91 34.15 -12.72
C GLU A 325 -78.60 33.73 -11.28
N ARG A 326 -79.51 33.99 -10.33
CA ARG A 326 -79.34 33.53 -8.95
C ARG A 326 -79.40 32.00 -8.81
N GLY A 327 -80.25 31.34 -9.61
CA GLY A 327 -80.33 29.88 -9.66
C GLY A 327 -79.04 29.25 -10.20
N PHE A 328 -78.49 29.81 -11.29
CA PHE A 328 -77.21 29.37 -11.84
C PHE A 328 -76.04 29.62 -10.87
N ALA A 329 -75.98 30.78 -10.22
CA ALA A 329 -74.94 31.07 -9.25
C ALA A 329 -74.96 30.11 -8.04
N ALA A 330 -76.16 29.77 -7.51
CA ALA A 330 -76.28 28.79 -6.43
C ALA A 330 -75.89 27.37 -6.86
N MET A 331 -76.20 26.99 -8.11
CA MET A 331 -75.81 25.71 -8.69
C MET A 331 -74.29 25.64 -8.92
N GLU A 332 -73.69 26.69 -9.48
CA GLU A 332 -72.25 26.83 -9.66
C GLU A 332 -71.51 26.77 -8.32
N GLU A 333 -72.00 27.45 -7.28
CA GLU A 333 -71.45 27.38 -5.93
C GLU A 333 -71.55 25.96 -5.35
N SER A 334 -72.65 25.24 -5.61
CA SER A 334 -72.81 23.85 -5.18
C SER A 334 -71.84 22.92 -5.90
N HIS A 335 -71.69 23.05 -7.21
CA HIS A 335 -70.72 22.25 -7.98
C HIS A 335 -69.28 22.57 -7.59
N GLN A 336 -68.96 23.85 -7.35
CA GLN A 336 -67.66 24.26 -6.87
C GLN A 336 -67.35 23.61 -5.51
N LYS A 337 -68.31 23.61 -4.57
CA LYS A 337 -68.14 22.93 -3.27
C LYS A 337 -67.90 21.42 -3.42
N VAL A 338 -68.59 20.75 -4.35
CA VAL A 338 -68.39 19.32 -4.63
C VAL A 338 -67.01 19.07 -5.24
N ILE A 339 -66.56 19.91 -6.18
CA ILE A 339 -65.21 19.83 -6.76
C ILE A 339 -64.16 20.04 -5.67
N ASP A 340 -64.31 21.06 -4.82
CA ASP A 340 -63.39 21.34 -3.72
C ASP A 340 -63.36 20.19 -2.71
N GLU A 341 -64.50 19.53 -2.45
CA GLU A 341 -64.57 18.35 -1.59
C GLU A 341 -63.90 17.14 -2.22
N LEU A 342 -64.08 16.93 -3.53
CA LEU A 342 -63.42 15.86 -4.26
C LEU A 342 -61.90 16.08 -4.32
N GLN A 343 -61.46 17.31 -4.57
CA GLN A 343 -60.05 17.70 -4.51
C GLN A 343 -59.47 17.49 -3.11
N ARG A 344 -60.20 17.87 -2.05
CA ARG A 344 -59.79 17.58 -0.66
C ARG A 344 -59.75 16.08 -0.35
N LYS A 345 -60.65 15.27 -0.92
CA LYS A 345 -60.62 13.80 -0.76
C LYS A 345 -59.39 13.22 -1.46
N HIS A 346 -59.16 13.60 -2.71
CA HIS A 346 -57.99 13.18 -3.47
C HIS A 346 -56.69 13.58 -2.76
N GLN A 347 -56.60 14.81 -2.25
CA GLN A 347 -55.42 15.26 -1.51
C GLN A 347 -55.15 14.42 -0.26
N ARG A 348 -56.20 14.11 0.52
CA ARG A 348 -56.09 13.22 1.68
C ARG A 348 -55.71 11.79 1.30
N GLU A 349 -56.24 11.28 0.19
CA GLU A 349 -55.87 9.95 -0.32
C GLU A 349 -54.40 9.90 -0.74
N LEU A 350 -53.89 10.94 -1.40
CA LEU A 350 -52.48 11.06 -1.74
C LEU A 350 -51.59 11.11 -0.49
N GLU A 351 -51.97 11.88 0.52
CA GLU A 351 -51.27 11.95 1.81
C GLU A 351 -51.26 10.58 2.50
N ASN A 352 -52.41 9.92 2.60
CA ASN A 352 -52.51 8.58 3.20
C ASN A 352 -51.66 7.54 2.44
N LEU A 353 -51.66 7.57 1.11
CA LEU A 353 -50.84 6.67 0.29
C LEU A 353 -49.34 6.95 0.47
N GLN A 354 -48.96 8.21 0.62
CA GLN A 354 -47.58 8.58 0.91
C GLN A 354 -47.15 8.09 2.29
N GLU A 355 -47.99 8.27 3.31
CA GLU A 355 -47.73 7.76 4.67
C GLU A 355 -47.64 6.23 4.68
N GLU A 356 -48.51 5.52 3.96
CA GLU A 356 -48.45 4.06 3.86
C GLU A 356 -47.20 3.58 3.14
N LYS A 357 -46.79 4.25 2.05
CA LYS A 357 -45.52 3.98 1.38
C LYS A 357 -44.33 4.19 2.32
N GLU A 358 -44.29 5.30 3.06
CA GLU A 358 -43.22 5.57 4.02
C GLU A 358 -43.20 4.56 5.16
N ARG A 359 -44.37 4.15 5.67
CA ARG A 359 -44.52 3.10 6.68
C ARG A 359 -43.98 1.76 6.19
N LEU A 360 -44.36 1.33 4.98
CA LEU A 360 -43.87 0.08 4.40
C LEU A 360 -42.37 0.13 4.12
N LEU A 361 -41.84 1.25 3.64
CA LEU A 361 -40.39 1.43 3.47
C LEU A 361 -39.65 1.34 4.80
N ALA A 362 -40.21 1.91 5.87
CA ALA A 362 -39.63 1.80 7.21
C ALA A 362 -39.67 0.36 7.73
N GLU A 363 -40.77 -0.38 7.50
CA GLU A 363 -40.90 -1.79 7.89
C GLU A 363 -39.92 -2.69 7.13
N GLU A 364 -39.81 -2.54 5.81
CA GLU A 364 -38.82 -3.26 4.99
C GLU A 364 -37.38 -2.94 5.40
N THR A 365 -37.11 -1.67 5.71
CA THR A 365 -35.80 -1.26 6.22
C THR A 365 -35.52 -1.90 7.58
N ALA A 366 -36.48 -1.91 8.49
CA ALA A 366 -36.36 -2.53 9.81
C ALA A 366 -36.18 -4.05 9.70
N ALA A 367 -36.94 -4.73 8.84
CA ALA A 367 -36.81 -6.15 8.57
C ALA A 367 -35.43 -6.49 7.98
N THR A 368 -34.93 -5.65 7.07
CA THR A 368 -33.59 -5.81 6.48
C THR A 368 -32.49 -5.62 7.53
N ILE A 369 -32.60 -4.63 8.41
CA ILE A 369 -31.67 -4.42 9.52
C ILE A 369 -31.69 -5.64 10.46
N ALA A 370 -32.87 -6.11 10.85
CA ALA A 370 -33.03 -7.28 11.72
C ALA A 370 -32.44 -8.55 11.08
N ALA A 371 -32.61 -8.75 9.77
CA ALA A 371 -32.02 -9.86 9.04
C ALA A 371 -30.48 -9.77 9.03
N ILE A 372 -29.92 -8.59 8.76
CA ILE A 372 -28.46 -8.37 8.80
C ILE A 372 -27.91 -8.59 10.21
N GLU A 373 -28.60 -8.13 11.24
CA GLU A 373 -28.21 -8.34 12.65
C GLU A 373 -28.28 -9.81 13.05
N ALA A 374 -29.33 -10.52 12.65
CA ALA A 374 -29.46 -11.96 12.86
C ALA A 374 -28.31 -12.72 12.16
N MET A 375 -27.98 -12.36 10.92
CA MET A 375 -26.83 -12.94 10.20
C MET A 375 -25.51 -12.62 10.91
N LYS A 376 -25.26 -11.37 11.30
CA LYS A 376 -24.05 -10.97 12.04
C LYS A 376 -23.91 -11.73 13.36
N ASN A 377 -25.01 -11.91 14.08
CA ASN A 377 -25.03 -12.64 15.34
C ASN A 377 -24.85 -14.16 15.12
N ALA A 378 -25.45 -14.73 14.08
CA ALA A 378 -25.22 -16.12 13.69
C ALA A 378 -23.74 -16.35 13.32
N HIS A 379 -23.15 -15.47 12.52
CA HIS A 379 -21.72 -15.54 12.20
C HIS A 379 -20.83 -15.35 13.43
N ARG A 380 -21.17 -14.42 14.33
CA ARG A 380 -20.43 -14.21 15.58
C ARG A 380 -20.47 -15.46 16.46
N THR A 381 -21.65 -16.04 16.64
CA THR A 381 -21.82 -17.25 17.46
C THR A 381 -21.17 -18.48 16.83
N GLU A 382 -21.13 -18.58 15.50
CA GLU A 382 -20.40 -19.63 14.79
C GLU A 382 -18.88 -19.44 14.93
N LEU A 383 -18.39 -18.19 14.83
CA LEU A 383 -16.99 -17.88 15.08
C LEU A 383 -16.59 -18.20 16.52
N GLU A 384 -17.42 -17.84 17.51
CA GLU A 384 -17.20 -18.21 18.91
C GLU A 384 -17.21 -19.73 19.10
N ARG A 385 -18.13 -20.46 18.44
CA ARG A 385 -18.15 -21.93 18.47
C ARG A 385 -16.90 -22.54 17.86
N GLU A 386 -16.43 -22.07 16.72
CA GLU A 386 -15.22 -22.57 16.07
C GLU A 386 -13.97 -22.19 16.86
N LEU A 387 -13.93 -20.99 17.47
CA LEU A 387 -12.88 -20.62 18.42
C LEU A 387 -12.90 -21.50 19.68
N ASP A 388 -14.08 -21.82 20.23
CA ASP A 388 -14.20 -22.70 21.37
C ASP A 388 -13.91 -24.16 21.02
N LYS A 389 -14.19 -24.58 19.79
CA LYS A 389 -13.83 -25.89 19.25
C LYS A 389 -12.34 -25.98 18.97
N ALA A 390 -11.71 -24.93 18.47
CA ALA A 390 -10.26 -24.81 18.34
C ALA A 390 -9.60 -24.76 19.72
N ARG A 391 -10.15 -24.01 20.67
CA ARG A 391 -9.70 -24.01 22.07
C ARG A 391 -9.83 -25.40 22.67
N LYS A 392 -10.94 -26.12 22.48
CA LYS A 392 -11.15 -27.49 22.97
C LYS A 392 -10.28 -28.54 22.26
N ALA A 393 -10.03 -28.36 20.96
CA ALA A 393 -9.08 -29.17 20.19
C ALA A 393 -7.64 -28.91 20.65
N ASN A 394 -7.34 -27.67 21.06
CA ASN A 394 -6.02 -27.28 21.57
C ASN A 394 -5.88 -27.49 23.09
N SER A 395 -6.96 -27.62 23.87
CA SER A 395 -6.93 -27.51 25.35
C SER A 395 -6.43 -28.74 26.09
N SER A 396 -5.84 -29.74 25.44
CA SER A 396 -5.22 -30.85 26.19
C SER A 396 -3.79 -31.19 25.80
N ALA A 397 -3.23 -30.62 24.74
CA ALA A 397 -1.84 -30.88 24.36
C ALA A 397 -1.16 -29.68 23.68
N GLU A 398 -1.83 -29.04 22.73
CA GLU A 398 -1.22 -27.96 21.93
C GLU A 398 -1.23 -26.60 22.64
N ASN A 399 -2.23 -26.29 23.47
CA ASN A 399 -2.20 -25.08 24.30
C ASN A 399 -1.14 -25.18 25.40
N ALA A 400 -0.93 -26.35 25.99
CA ALA A 400 0.15 -26.56 26.96
C ALA A 400 1.52 -26.37 26.29
N ASP A 401 1.69 -26.88 25.07
CA ASP A 401 2.91 -26.73 24.26
C ASP A 401 3.14 -25.25 23.85
N VAL A 402 2.10 -24.55 23.38
CA VAL A 402 2.18 -23.13 23.02
C VAL A 402 2.44 -22.23 24.23
N GLU A 403 1.84 -22.53 25.38
CA GLU A 403 2.03 -21.77 26.63
C GLU A 403 3.41 -22.07 27.25
N GLU A 404 3.90 -23.30 27.13
CA GLU A 404 5.26 -23.68 27.48
C GLU A 404 6.30 -22.99 26.58
N ILE A 405 6.06 -22.90 25.27
CA ILE A 405 6.92 -22.13 24.34
C ILE A 405 6.91 -20.65 24.70
N ARG A 406 5.75 -20.07 25.06
CA ARG A 406 5.69 -18.67 25.53
C ARG A 406 6.47 -18.48 26.82
N ARG A 407 6.31 -19.39 27.78
CA ARG A 407 7.05 -19.37 29.05
C ARG A 407 8.56 -19.47 28.81
N GLN A 408 9.01 -20.35 27.92
CA GLN A 408 10.41 -20.50 27.54
C GLN A 408 10.95 -19.21 26.89
N HIS A 409 10.22 -18.61 25.95
CA HIS A 409 10.63 -17.33 25.36
C HIS A 409 10.65 -16.20 26.39
N GLU A 410 9.70 -16.15 27.33
CA GLU A 410 9.72 -15.15 28.41
C GLU A 410 10.93 -15.36 29.34
N GLU A 411 11.30 -16.61 29.62
CA GLU A 411 12.50 -16.95 30.39
C GLU A 411 13.79 -16.62 29.66
N GLU A 412 13.86 -16.85 28.35
CA GLU A 412 14.98 -16.46 27.50
C GLU A 412 15.11 -14.93 27.41
N LEU A 413 13.99 -14.21 27.27
CA LEU A 413 13.99 -12.75 27.32
C LEU A 413 14.47 -12.25 28.69
N CYS A 414 14.04 -12.90 29.78
CA CYS A 414 14.52 -12.59 31.12
C CYS A 414 16.00 -12.93 31.30
N SER A 415 16.52 -14.02 30.70
CA SER A 415 17.94 -14.35 30.78
C SER A 415 18.78 -13.38 29.97
N PHE A 416 18.36 -13.00 28.76
CA PHE A 416 19.04 -11.97 27.97
C PHE A 416 19.04 -10.63 28.68
N GLN A 417 17.93 -10.25 29.31
CA GLN A 417 17.85 -9.02 30.09
C GLN A 417 18.87 -9.03 31.24
N ARG A 418 18.97 -10.14 32.00
CA ARG A 418 19.97 -10.30 33.06
C ARG A 418 21.41 -10.31 32.52
N GLU A 419 21.67 -10.98 31.40
CA GLU A 419 22.99 -10.99 30.77
C GLU A 419 23.40 -9.59 30.30
N ILE A 420 22.48 -8.84 29.70
CA ILE A 420 22.69 -7.45 29.31
C ILE A 420 22.98 -6.59 30.54
N GLU A 421 22.23 -6.77 31.63
CA GLU A 421 22.46 -6.06 32.90
C GLU A 421 23.87 -6.35 33.45
N VAL A 422 24.26 -7.62 33.55
CA VAL A 422 25.61 -8.01 34.00
C VAL A 422 26.70 -7.47 33.08
N LEU A 423 26.52 -7.54 31.75
CA LEU A 423 27.48 -6.98 30.79
C LEU A 423 27.56 -5.46 30.90
N SER A 424 26.44 -4.78 31.15
CA SER A 424 26.41 -3.34 31.34
C SER A 424 27.11 -2.92 32.64
N GLU A 425 26.93 -3.69 33.72
CA GLU A 425 27.66 -3.51 34.97
C GLU A 425 29.15 -3.73 34.77
N GLN A 426 29.54 -4.82 34.12
CA GLN A 426 30.95 -5.10 33.80
C GLN A 426 31.58 -4.01 32.93
N TYR A 427 30.85 -3.50 31.93
CA TYR A 427 31.32 -2.39 31.10
C TYR A 427 31.48 -1.10 31.91
N SER A 428 30.53 -0.79 32.80
CA SER A 428 30.60 0.39 33.68
C SER A 428 31.78 0.27 34.66
N GLN A 429 32.01 -0.91 35.22
CA GLN A 429 33.13 -1.20 36.09
C GLN A 429 34.46 -1.06 35.34
N LYS A 430 34.55 -1.54 34.10
CA LYS A 430 35.74 -1.34 33.24
C LYS A 430 35.98 0.14 32.93
N CYS A 431 34.94 0.94 32.75
CA CYS A 431 35.09 2.38 32.59
C CYS A 431 35.68 3.03 33.86
N LEU A 432 35.24 2.63 35.05
CA LEU A 432 35.78 3.12 36.32
C LEU A 432 37.24 2.69 36.51
N GLU A 433 37.58 1.43 36.23
CA GLU A 433 38.96 0.95 36.28
C GLU A 433 39.87 1.72 35.32
N ASN A 434 39.41 2.00 34.09
CA ASN A 434 40.16 2.80 33.14
C ASN A 434 40.37 4.23 33.64
N ALA A 435 39.35 4.85 34.23
CA ALA A 435 39.46 6.17 34.84
C ALA A 435 40.50 6.20 35.97
N HIS A 436 40.50 5.19 36.85
CA HIS A 436 41.51 5.06 37.92
C HIS A 436 42.92 4.86 37.36
N LEU A 437 43.08 4.01 36.33
CA LEU A 437 44.38 3.80 35.68
C LEU A 437 44.88 5.07 34.98
N ALA A 438 43.99 5.82 34.34
CA ALA A 438 44.34 7.11 33.72
C ALA A 438 44.79 8.13 34.77
N GLN A 439 44.12 8.17 35.93
CA GLN A 439 44.52 9.02 37.04
C GLN A 439 45.88 8.61 37.62
N ALA A 440 46.11 7.31 37.82
CA ALA A 440 47.40 6.78 38.28
C ALA A 440 48.53 7.10 37.30
N LEU A 441 48.28 6.95 36.00
CA LEU A 441 49.23 7.31 34.95
C LEU A 441 49.57 8.80 34.96
N GLU A 442 48.58 9.68 35.16
CA GLU A 442 48.87 11.12 35.24
C GLU A 442 49.62 11.49 36.52
N ALA A 443 49.34 10.82 37.65
CA ALA A 443 50.11 10.99 38.88
C ALA A 443 51.57 10.57 38.69
N GLU A 444 51.85 9.43 38.05
CA GLU A 444 53.20 8.99 37.71
C GLU A 444 53.91 9.97 36.77
N ARG A 445 53.20 10.51 35.77
CA ARG A 445 53.77 11.55 34.89
C ARG A 445 54.11 12.83 35.66
N GLN A 446 53.28 13.24 36.62
CA GLN A 446 53.56 14.39 37.47
C GLN A 446 54.77 14.14 38.38
N ALA A 447 54.87 12.96 39.00
CA ALA A 447 56.02 12.55 39.80
C ALA A 447 57.31 12.52 38.97
N LEU A 448 57.26 11.98 37.75
CA LEU A 448 58.40 11.99 36.83
C LEU A 448 58.84 13.41 36.47
N ARG A 449 57.89 14.31 36.13
CA ARG A 449 58.21 15.72 35.86
C ARG A 449 58.82 16.42 37.08
N GLN A 450 58.39 16.06 38.28
CA GLN A 450 59.01 16.57 39.51
C GLN A 450 60.43 16.05 39.66
N CYS A 451 60.65 14.74 39.53
CA CYS A 451 61.98 14.14 39.60
C CYS A 451 62.93 14.73 38.53
N GLN A 452 62.44 14.97 37.31
CA GLN A 452 63.21 15.64 36.27
C GLN A 452 63.63 17.06 36.64
N ARG A 453 62.74 17.84 37.28
CA ARG A 453 63.07 19.19 37.78
C ARG A 453 64.11 19.14 38.88
N GLU A 454 63.93 18.27 39.87
CA GLU A 454 64.89 18.07 40.96
C GLU A 454 66.26 17.66 40.40
N ASN A 455 66.29 16.80 39.39
CA ASN A 455 67.53 16.39 38.72
C ASN A 455 68.20 17.56 37.98
N GLN A 456 67.42 18.40 37.30
CA GLN A 456 67.94 19.63 36.66
C GLN A 456 68.49 20.62 37.69
N GLU A 457 67.80 20.82 38.81
CA GLU A 457 68.25 21.68 39.91
C GLU A 457 69.54 21.16 40.55
N LEU A 458 69.61 19.84 40.82
CA LEU A 458 70.83 19.20 41.31
C LEU A 458 71.99 19.33 40.32
N ASN A 459 71.73 19.17 39.02
CA ASN A 459 72.76 19.33 37.99
C ASN A 459 73.24 20.79 37.91
N ALA A 460 72.34 21.77 37.96
CA ALA A 460 72.70 23.19 38.02
C ALA A 460 73.53 23.50 39.27
N HIS A 461 73.17 22.96 40.43
CA HIS A 461 73.94 23.09 41.66
C HIS A 461 75.33 22.46 41.54
N ASN A 462 75.42 21.27 40.92
CA ASN A 462 76.70 20.61 40.64
C ASN A 462 77.59 21.43 39.70
N GLN A 463 77.02 22.02 38.66
CA GLN A 463 77.73 22.94 37.77
C GLN A 463 78.22 24.18 38.52
N GLU A 464 77.41 24.75 39.40
CA GLU A 464 77.84 25.89 40.22
C GLU A 464 78.99 25.52 41.16
N LEU A 465 78.91 24.37 41.83
CA LEU A 465 80.00 23.85 42.66
C LEU A 465 81.27 23.60 41.83
N ASN A 466 81.14 23.00 40.65
CA ASN A 466 82.27 22.81 39.73
C ASN A 466 82.88 24.12 39.26
N ASN A 467 82.07 25.14 38.96
CA ASN A 467 82.54 26.47 38.60
C ASN A 467 83.28 27.14 39.77
N ARG A 468 82.77 27.00 41.00
CA ARG A 468 83.46 27.48 42.21
C ARG A 468 84.79 26.74 42.42
N LEU A 469 84.80 25.42 42.23
CA LEU A 469 86.02 24.62 42.31
C LEU A 469 87.03 25.03 41.24
N ALA A 470 86.59 25.22 39.99
CA ALA A 470 87.43 25.68 38.88
C ALA A 470 87.99 27.08 39.12
N ALA A 471 87.19 27.99 39.69
CA ALA A 471 87.66 29.31 40.11
C ALA A 471 88.73 29.22 41.21
N GLU A 472 88.53 28.36 42.21
CA GLU A 472 89.53 28.17 43.27
C GLU A 472 90.81 27.49 42.74
N ILE A 473 90.69 26.51 41.83
CA ILE A 473 91.85 25.92 41.12
C ILE A 473 92.58 26.99 40.30
N THR A 474 91.85 27.85 39.59
CA THR A 474 92.45 28.94 38.79
C THR A 474 93.17 29.94 39.69
N LYS A 475 92.59 30.29 40.85
CA LYS A 475 93.19 31.13 41.88
C LYS A 475 94.44 30.49 42.50
N MET A 476 94.40 29.21 42.84
CA MET A 476 95.56 28.43 43.30
C MET A 476 96.67 28.37 42.22
N ARG A 477 96.30 28.21 40.94
CA ARG A 477 97.23 28.24 39.80
C ARG A 477 97.85 29.61 39.58
N SER A 478 97.10 30.70 39.78
CA SER A 478 97.69 32.05 39.76
C SER A 478 98.61 32.30 40.95
N MET A 479 98.30 31.77 42.14
CA MET A 479 99.17 31.84 43.33
C MET A 479 100.45 30.99 43.19
N THR A 480 100.43 29.93 42.38
CA THR A 480 101.61 29.09 42.07
C THR A 480 102.39 29.55 40.84
N SER A 481 101.81 30.39 39.97
CA SER A 481 102.55 31.10 38.92
C SER A 481 103.41 32.24 39.48
N GLU A 482 103.13 32.70 40.71
CA GLU A 482 103.93 33.72 41.42
C GLU A 482 104.92 33.13 42.42
N ASP A 483 104.96 31.81 42.64
CA ASP A 483 106.04 31.21 43.41
C ASP A 483 106.43 29.87 42.79
N GLY A 484 107.66 29.84 42.26
CA GLY A 484 108.23 28.63 41.72
C GLY A 484 108.40 27.58 42.81
N THR A 485 108.46 26.33 42.35
CA THR A 485 109.04 25.14 43.02
C THR A 485 108.03 24.16 43.63
N GLY A 486 108.02 22.95 43.07
CA GLY A 486 107.84 21.71 43.85
C GLY A 486 106.57 20.89 43.59
N ASP A 487 106.82 19.62 43.23
CA ASP A 487 105.98 18.44 43.50
C ASP A 487 104.92 17.99 42.46
N SER A 488 105.45 17.42 41.36
CA SER A 488 104.74 16.81 40.23
C SER A 488 104.31 15.35 40.41
N ASN A 489 104.26 14.78 41.62
CA ASN A 489 104.01 13.33 41.80
C ASN A 489 102.69 12.92 42.48
N THR A 490 101.86 13.85 42.97
CA THR A 490 100.60 13.50 43.69
C THR A 490 99.33 13.74 42.84
N ILE A 491 99.42 14.49 41.74
CA ILE A 491 98.26 14.92 40.93
C ILE A 491 97.77 13.80 39.98
N GLN A 492 98.67 12.95 39.46
CA GLN A 492 98.32 11.87 38.53
C GLN A 492 97.43 10.79 39.17
N GLY A 493 97.55 10.53 40.48
CA GLY A 493 96.72 9.52 41.15
C GLY A 493 95.25 9.92 41.30
N LYS A 494 94.96 11.24 41.35
CA LYS A 494 93.60 11.74 41.53
C LYS A 494 92.81 11.69 40.22
N GLU A 495 93.43 12.08 39.11
CA GLU A 495 92.85 11.97 37.77
C GLU A 495 92.62 10.50 37.36
N LEU A 496 93.52 9.60 37.76
CA LEU A 496 93.38 8.16 37.51
C LEU A 496 92.20 7.56 38.28
N TYR A 497 91.99 7.99 39.54
CA TYR A 497 90.83 7.58 40.34
C TYR A 497 89.50 8.12 39.79
N GLU A 498 89.47 9.38 39.32
CA GLU A 498 88.29 9.97 38.68
C GLU A 498 87.90 9.23 37.39
N LEU A 499 88.88 8.85 36.56
CA LEU A 499 88.66 8.03 35.38
C LEU A 499 88.16 6.62 35.73
N GLU A 500 88.65 6.01 36.81
CA GLU A 500 88.19 4.70 37.26
C GLU A 500 86.72 4.74 37.76
N VAL A 501 86.33 5.80 38.46
CA VAL A 501 84.92 6.01 38.85
C VAL A 501 84.03 6.20 37.62
N MET A 502 84.48 6.99 36.65
CA MET A 502 83.74 7.20 35.39
C MET A 502 83.59 5.90 34.60
N LEU A 503 84.65 5.08 34.53
CA LEU A 503 84.61 3.77 33.91
C LEU A 503 83.54 2.89 34.57
N ARG A 504 83.50 2.83 35.91
CA ARG A 504 82.49 2.05 36.65
C ARG A 504 81.06 2.55 36.41
N VAL A 505 80.85 3.86 36.28
CA VAL A 505 79.54 4.44 35.93
C VAL A 505 79.15 4.10 34.49
N LYS A 506 80.10 4.11 33.55
CA LYS A 506 79.83 3.69 32.16
C LYS A 506 79.59 2.19 32.05
N GLU A 507 80.29 1.38 32.84
CA GLU A 507 80.04 -0.06 32.93
C GLU A 507 78.65 -0.37 33.50
N SER A 508 78.20 0.39 34.52
CA SER A 508 76.84 0.22 35.06
C SER A 508 75.75 0.73 34.10
N GLU A 509 76.00 1.81 33.36
CA GLU A 509 75.10 2.29 32.30
C GLU A 509 74.96 1.25 31.17
N VAL A 510 76.07 0.62 30.77
CA VAL A 510 76.05 -0.48 29.79
C VAL A 510 75.28 -1.70 30.32
N GLN A 511 75.42 -2.02 31.61
CA GLN A 511 74.65 -3.10 32.22
C GLN A 511 73.15 -2.78 32.26
N TYR A 512 72.78 -1.55 32.60
CA TYR A 512 71.39 -1.09 32.58
C TYR A 512 70.80 -1.17 31.17
N LEU A 513 71.50 -0.64 30.17
CA LEU A 513 71.05 -0.72 28.76
C LEU A 513 70.91 -2.17 28.29
N LYS A 514 71.80 -3.07 28.72
CA LYS A 514 71.65 -4.51 28.43
C LYS A 514 70.39 -5.11 29.06
N GLN A 515 70.08 -4.73 30.30
CA GLN A 515 68.87 -5.19 30.97
C GLN A 515 67.61 -4.64 30.28
N GLU A 516 67.63 -3.37 29.88
CA GLU A 516 66.53 -2.72 29.15
C GLU A 516 66.29 -3.38 27.79
N ILE A 517 67.36 -3.68 27.04
CA ILE A 517 67.26 -4.42 25.77
C ILE A 517 66.62 -5.79 25.98
N ASN A 518 66.97 -6.50 27.06
CA ASN A 518 66.37 -7.79 27.37
C ASN A 518 64.88 -7.65 27.75
N SER A 519 64.52 -6.65 28.55
CA SER A 519 63.12 -6.37 28.91
C SER A 519 62.28 -6.08 27.67
N LEU A 520 62.75 -5.19 26.80
CA LEU A 520 62.07 -4.85 25.54
C LEU A 520 61.95 -6.06 24.60
N LYS A 521 62.93 -6.97 24.62
CA LYS A 521 62.88 -8.22 23.86
C LYS A 521 61.80 -9.16 24.39
N ASP A 522 61.66 -9.27 25.71
CA ASP A 522 60.62 -10.10 26.34
C ASP A 522 59.22 -9.53 26.09
N GLU A 523 59.06 -8.21 26.18
CA GLU A 523 57.82 -7.50 25.83
C GLU A 523 57.46 -7.69 24.35
N LEU A 524 58.44 -7.57 23.43
CA LEU A 524 58.21 -7.82 22.01
C LEU A 524 57.75 -9.27 21.77
N GLN A 525 58.34 -10.24 22.46
CA GLN A 525 57.90 -11.63 22.35
C GLN A 525 56.49 -11.83 22.94
N ALA A 526 56.16 -11.19 24.06
CA ALA A 526 54.80 -11.24 24.62
C ALA A 526 53.79 -10.65 23.63
N ALA A 527 54.05 -9.47 23.09
CA ALA A 527 53.21 -8.84 22.07
C ALA A 527 53.06 -9.71 20.80
N GLN A 528 54.11 -10.44 20.39
CA GLN A 528 54.04 -11.39 19.28
C GLN A 528 53.13 -12.59 19.59
N ARG A 529 53.15 -13.11 20.82
CA ARG A 529 52.24 -14.18 21.26
C ARG A 529 50.79 -13.69 21.29
N ASP A 530 50.55 -12.49 21.81
CA ASP A 530 49.22 -11.87 21.84
C ASP A 530 48.67 -11.61 20.44
N LYS A 531 49.52 -11.11 19.53
CA LYS A 531 49.16 -10.96 18.12
C LYS A 531 48.77 -12.30 17.49
N LYS A 532 49.52 -13.37 17.77
CA LYS A 532 49.21 -14.71 17.25
C LYS A 532 47.87 -15.19 17.80
N TYR A 533 47.66 -15.08 19.12
CA TYR A 533 46.40 -15.45 19.76
C TYR A 533 45.20 -14.68 19.20
N ALA A 534 45.32 -13.35 19.02
CA ALA A 534 44.28 -12.53 18.42
C ALA A 534 43.99 -12.93 16.96
N THR A 535 45.03 -13.27 16.20
CA THR A 535 44.90 -13.73 14.81
C THR A 535 44.17 -15.08 14.74
N ASP A 536 44.52 -16.01 15.61
CA ASP A 536 43.88 -17.33 15.65
C ASP A 536 42.42 -17.21 16.11
N LYS A 537 42.14 -16.40 17.14
CA LYS A 537 40.77 -16.09 17.56
C LYS A 537 39.93 -15.43 16.45
N TYR A 538 40.52 -14.55 15.66
CA TYR A 538 39.85 -13.95 14.50
C TYR A 538 39.48 -15.00 13.45
N LYS A 539 40.39 -15.96 13.18
CA LYS A 539 40.10 -17.07 12.25
C LYS A 539 38.97 -17.94 12.77
N ASP A 540 38.97 -18.27 14.06
CA ASP A 540 37.92 -19.09 14.69
C ASP A 540 36.55 -18.41 14.56
N ILE A 541 36.47 -17.11 14.87
CA ILE A 541 35.24 -16.33 14.71
C ILE A 541 34.81 -16.29 13.24
N TYR A 542 35.75 -16.14 12.31
CA TYR A 542 35.45 -16.15 10.88
C TYR A 542 34.91 -17.51 10.41
N THR A 543 35.46 -18.62 10.89
CA THR A 543 34.96 -19.96 10.58
C THR A 543 33.57 -20.21 11.17
N GLU A 544 33.33 -19.79 12.42
CA GLU A 544 32.01 -19.88 13.04
C GLU A 544 30.96 -19.05 12.29
N LEU A 545 31.30 -17.82 11.91
CA LEU A 545 30.43 -16.97 11.08
C LEU A 545 30.14 -17.61 9.72
N SER A 546 31.13 -18.25 9.09
CA SER A 546 30.93 -18.97 7.83
C SER A 546 29.98 -20.16 7.98
N ILE A 547 30.10 -20.92 9.07
CA ILE A 547 29.21 -22.05 9.38
C ILE A 547 27.78 -21.56 9.64
N VAL A 548 27.61 -20.53 10.49
CA VAL A 548 26.29 -19.95 10.79
C VAL A 548 25.65 -19.39 9.53
N LYS A 549 26.41 -18.69 8.68
CA LYS A 549 25.93 -18.19 7.40
C LYS A 549 25.47 -19.32 6.48
N ALA A 550 26.27 -20.37 6.31
CA ALA A 550 25.90 -21.52 5.50
C ALA A 550 24.67 -22.26 6.06
N LYS A 551 24.49 -22.28 7.39
CA LYS A 551 23.29 -22.83 8.03
C LYS A 551 22.05 -21.98 7.74
N ALA A 552 22.15 -20.66 7.92
CA ALA A 552 21.07 -19.74 7.63
C ALA A 552 20.65 -19.78 6.14
N GLU A 553 21.61 -19.89 5.22
CA GLU A 553 21.34 -20.02 3.78
C GLU A 553 20.58 -21.34 3.47
N ARG A 554 20.97 -22.45 4.10
CA ARG A 554 20.25 -23.73 3.97
C ARG A 554 18.84 -23.66 4.55
N ASP A 555 18.66 -23.02 5.71
CA ASP A 555 17.35 -22.86 6.34
C ASP A 555 16.44 -21.94 5.50
N LEU A 556 16.97 -20.85 4.94
CA LEU A 556 16.26 -19.99 3.98
C LEU A 556 15.86 -20.77 2.72
N GLY A 557 16.74 -21.60 2.18
CA GLY A 557 16.42 -22.51 1.07
C GLY A 557 15.25 -23.41 1.41
N ARG A 558 15.31 -24.11 2.56
CA ARG A 558 14.23 -24.99 3.03
C ARG A 558 12.89 -24.25 3.19
N LEU A 559 12.90 -23.04 3.75
CA LEU A 559 11.70 -22.22 3.91
C LEU A 559 11.13 -21.77 2.56
N ARG A 560 11.98 -21.41 1.60
CA ARG A 560 11.55 -21.10 0.23
C ARG A 560 10.91 -22.31 -0.45
N ASP A 561 11.50 -23.50 -0.29
CA ASP A 561 10.94 -24.74 -0.85
C ASP A 561 9.59 -25.06 -0.22
N GLN A 562 9.46 -24.93 1.12
CA GLN A 562 8.18 -25.09 1.81
C GLN A 562 7.12 -24.08 1.34
N LEU A 563 7.53 -22.82 1.13
CA LEU A 563 6.65 -21.79 0.61
C LEU A 563 6.21 -22.11 -0.82
N GLN A 564 7.12 -22.58 -1.68
CA GLN A 564 6.79 -22.99 -3.04
C GLN A 564 5.81 -24.17 -3.04
N LEU A 565 6.05 -25.20 -2.21
CA LEU A 565 5.13 -26.34 -2.06
C LEU A 565 3.75 -25.89 -1.55
N ALA A 566 3.69 -24.92 -0.64
CA ALA A 566 2.42 -24.38 -0.16
C ALA A 566 1.66 -23.60 -1.26
N HIS A 567 2.37 -22.83 -2.09
CA HIS A 567 1.77 -22.15 -3.25
C HIS A 567 1.26 -23.17 -4.28
N GLU A 568 2.07 -24.19 -4.62
CA GLU A 568 1.66 -25.26 -5.54
C GLU A 568 0.45 -26.04 -5.01
N ALA A 569 0.41 -26.35 -3.71
CA ALA A 569 -0.75 -26.98 -3.08
C ALA A 569 -2.00 -26.09 -3.15
N LEU A 570 -1.84 -24.78 -2.95
CA LEU A 570 -2.92 -23.80 -3.01
C LEU A 570 -3.44 -23.61 -4.44
N ASP A 571 -2.57 -23.64 -5.45
CA ASP A 571 -2.96 -23.61 -6.85
C ASP A 571 -3.63 -24.92 -7.31
N ILE A 572 -3.19 -26.08 -6.79
CA ILE A 572 -3.89 -27.35 -6.99
C ILE A 572 -5.29 -27.32 -6.36
N MET A 573 -5.43 -26.77 -5.15
CA MET A 573 -6.74 -26.59 -4.49
C MET A 573 -7.65 -25.63 -5.26
N LYS A 574 -7.08 -24.59 -5.89
CA LYS A 574 -7.85 -23.65 -6.73
C LYS A 574 -8.22 -24.21 -8.10
N SER A 575 -7.46 -25.17 -8.64
CA SER A 575 -7.59 -25.63 -10.03
C SER A 575 -8.30 -26.98 -10.22
N LYS A 576 -8.68 -27.73 -9.17
CA LYS A 576 -9.37 -29.02 -9.34
C LYS A 576 -10.55 -29.24 -8.39
N SER A 577 -11.76 -29.18 -8.94
CA SER A 577 -13.04 -29.55 -8.33
C SER A 577 -13.25 -31.07 -8.25
N ASN A 578 -12.28 -31.84 -7.72
CA ASN A 578 -12.39 -33.30 -7.62
C ASN A 578 -12.06 -33.84 -6.21
N PRO A 579 -13.04 -34.41 -5.46
CA PRO A 579 -12.92 -34.72 -4.03
C PRO A 579 -11.88 -35.80 -3.67
N ASP A 580 -11.49 -36.67 -4.60
CA ASP A 580 -10.51 -37.71 -4.35
C ASP A 580 -9.06 -37.19 -4.24
N ILE A 581 -8.75 -36.05 -4.89
CA ILE A 581 -7.42 -35.42 -4.81
C ILE A 581 -7.20 -34.77 -3.44
N LEU A 582 -8.25 -34.21 -2.83
CA LEU A 582 -8.20 -33.66 -1.47
C LEU A 582 -7.90 -34.74 -0.42
N LYS A 583 -8.43 -35.96 -0.59
CA LYS A 583 -8.10 -37.10 0.28
C LYS A 583 -6.64 -37.54 0.14
N MET A 584 -6.11 -37.57 -1.09
CA MET A 584 -4.69 -37.90 -1.31
C MET A 584 -3.75 -36.82 -0.76
N ALA A 585 -4.09 -35.54 -0.93
CA ALA A 585 -3.33 -34.43 -0.35
C ALA A 585 -3.34 -34.46 1.19
N ALA A 586 -4.48 -34.75 1.81
CA ALA A 586 -4.58 -34.92 3.26
C ALA A 586 -3.76 -36.13 3.76
N ALA A 587 -3.70 -37.22 2.99
CA ALA A 587 -2.87 -38.37 3.31
C ALA A 587 -1.36 -38.09 3.11
N ALA A 588 -0.99 -37.30 2.10
CA ALA A 588 0.38 -36.84 1.86
C ALA A 588 0.86 -35.88 2.95
N ALA A 589 0.02 -34.95 3.40
CA ALA A 589 0.28 -34.08 4.55
C ALA A 589 0.52 -34.88 5.83
N LYS A 590 -0.33 -35.89 6.12
CA LYS A 590 -0.11 -36.80 7.27
C LYS A 590 1.17 -37.63 7.16
N ARG A 591 1.65 -37.96 5.95
CA ARG A 591 2.94 -38.65 5.75
C ARG A 591 4.12 -37.69 5.92
N SER A 592 4.04 -36.45 5.44
CA SER A 592 5.12 -35.47 5.63
C SER A 592 5.29 -35.12 7.12
N GLU A 593 4.20 -35.00 7.85
CA GLU A 593 4.19 -34.74 9.29
C GLU A 593 4.84 -35.87 10.10
N ARG A 594 4.56 -37.14 9.76
CA ARG A 594 5.25 -38.30 10.33
C ARG A 594 6.75 -38.32 9.99
N THR A 595 7.12 -37.93 8.77
CA THR A 595 8.52 -37.89 8.33
C THR A 595 9.30 -36.77 9.03
N MET A 596 8.66 -35.61 9.28
CA MET A 596 9.23 -34.51 10.05
C MET A 596 9.43 -34.88 11.53
N ARG A 597 8.45 -35.54 12.16
CA ARG A 597 8.60 -36.09 13.53
C ARG A 597 9.76 -37.10 13.61
N SER A 598 9.91 -37.95 12.59
CA SER A 598 10.97 -38.97 12.53
C SER A 598 12.38 -38.38 12.37
N LYS A 599 12.52 -37.28 11.62
CA LYS A 599 13.80 -36.57 11.44
C LYS A 599 14.17 -35.74 12.66
N SER A 600 13.20 -35.07 13.28
CA SER A 600 13.38 -34.32 14.53
C SER A 600 13.88 -35.21 15.69
N LEU A 601 13.30 -36.40 15.85
CA LEU A 601 13.77 -37.40 16.83
C LEU A 601 15.20 -37.89 16.57
N LYS A 602 15.67 -37.88 15.31
CA LYS A 602 17.02 -38.32 14.94
C LYS A 602 18.07 -37.21 15.06
N GLU A 603 17.69 -35.96 14.86
CA GLU A 603 18.58 -34.80 14.89
C GLU A 603 18.68 -34.15 16.28
N GLY A 604 17.72 -34.40 17.19
CA GLY A 604 17.69 -33.83 18.54
C GLY A 604 18.35 -34.66 19.66
N LEU A 605 18.79 -35.90 19.40
CA LEU A 605 19.42 -36.77 20.41
C LEU A 605 20.95 -36.71 20.33
N THR A 606 21.62 -36.35 21.44
CA THR A 606 23.07 -36.46 21.60
C THR A 606 23.53 -37.93 21.61
N ALA A 607 24.80 -38.20 21.29
CA ALA A 607 25.33 -39.56 21.14
C ALA A 607 25.12 -40.43 22.40
N GLU A 608 25.15 -39.84 23.60
CA GLU A 608 24.86 -40.53 24.87
C GLU A 608 23.40 -40.97 25.00
N GLN A 609 22.45 -40.14 24.58
CA GLN A 609 21.02 -40.48 24.63
C GLN A 609 20.66 -41.60 23.65
N ARG A 610 21.44 -41.77 22.57
CA ARG A 610 21.29 -42.90 21.64
C ARG A 610 21.85 -44.20 22.20
N LEU A 611 22.89 -44.15 23.03
CA LEU A 611 23.43 -45.34 23.72
C LEU A 611 22.40 -45.90 24.73
N HIS A 612 21.74 -45.00 25.45
CA HIS A 612 20.79 -45.36 26.51
C HIS A 612 19.47 -46.00 26.01
N LEU A 613 19.18 -45.90 24.70
CA LEU A 613 18.04 -46.57 24.06
C LEU A 613 18.31 -48.03 23.69
N PHE A 614 19.58 -48.46 23.66
CA PHE A 614 19.96 -49.84 23.35
C PHE A 614 20.29 -50.69 24.59
N ASP A 615 20.46 -50.07 25.77
CA ASP A 615 20.81 -50.79 27.02
C ASP A 615 19.64 -51.42 27.75
N ASN A 616 18.39 -51.10 27.40
CA ASN A 616 17.21 -51.80 27.93
C ASN A 616 16.85 -53.01 27.05
N LYS A 617 17.78 -53.97 26.94
CA LYS A 617 17.42 -55.35 26.63
C LYS A 617 17.41 -56.13 27.94
N ASP A 618 16.24 -56.19 28.55
CA ASP A 618 15.96 -57.07 29.67
C ASP A 618 16.42 -58.50 29.35
N THR A 619 17.37 -58.94 30.17
CA THR A 619 17.69 -60.34 30.44
C THR A 619 16.43 -61.03 30.94
N LYS A 620 15.79 -61.81 30.06
CA LYS A 620 14.88 -62.88 30.47
C LYS A 620 15.71 -64.06 30.96
N GLU A 621 15.85 -64.20 32.26
CA GLU A 621 16.09 -65.50 32.89
C GLU A 621 14.74 -66.11 33.33
N PHE A 622 14.73 -67.45 33.34
CA PHE A 622 13.61 -68.39 33.35
C PHE A 622 12.67 -68.31 34.57
#